data_AF-A0A928GFY7-F1
#
_entry.id   AF-A0A928GFY7-F1
#
_cell.length_a   1.000
_cell.length_b   1.000
_cell.length_c   1.000
_cell.angle_alpha   90.00
_cell.angle_beta   90.00
_cell.angle_gamma   90.00
#
_symmetry.space_group_name_H-M   'P 1'
#
loop_
_entity.id
_entity.type
_entity.pdbx_description
1 polymer ?
#
loop_
_entity_poly.entity_id
_entity_poly.type
_entity_poly.pdbx_seq_one_letter_code
_entity_poly.pdbx_strand_id
1 'polypeptide(L)'
;MAAIKFLVADRRYDYIETGSLVSIKKNTQGIVLPSEERSIQMYPMDFEEFLWTTGNDMLMDLIRKMYAERKPMGQVFHRQAIDAMAISRGAILLTSGWP
;
A
#
# COMPACT_ATOMS: atom_id res chain seq x y z
N MET A 1 -15.17 -0.34 -16.59
CA MET A 1 -14.19 -0.12 -17.68
C MET A 1 -14.69 0.72 -18.87
N ALA A 2 -15.91 1.31 -18.85
CA ALA A 2 -16.32 2.27 -19.89
C ALA A 2 -15.95 3.73 -19.54
N ALA A 3 -16.10 4.14 -18.27
CA ALA A 3 -15.85 5.53 -17.85
C ALA A 3 -14.36 5.93 -17.85
N ILE A 4 -13.45 5.02 -17.48
CA ILE A 4 -12.02 5.35 -17.33
C ILE A 4 -11.36 5.60 -18.69
N LYS A 5 -11.81 4.95 -19.77
CA LYS A 5 -11.33 5.24 -21.13
C LYS A 5 -11.60 6.70 -21.54
N PHE A 6 -12.74 7.27 -21.16
CA PHE A 6 -13.03 8.69 -21.42
C PHE A 6 -12.15 9.62 -20.59
N LEU A 7 -11.77 9.21 -19.38
CA LEU A 7 -10.87 9.98 -18.51
C LEU A 7 -9.40 9.90 -18.97
N VAL A 8 -8.94 8.74 -19.45
CA VAL A 8 -7.60 8.58 -20.03
C VAL A 8 -7.45 9.35 -21.35
N ALA A 9 -8.49 9.35 -22.20
CA ALA A 9 -8.50 10.09 -23.46
C ALA A 9 -8.38 11.61 -23.28
N ASP A 10 -8.82 12.12 -22.12
CA ASP A 10 -8.75 13.53 -21.72
C ASP A 10 -7.32 13.94 -21.32
N ARG A 11 -6.39 12.99 -21.15
CA ARG A 11 -4.93 13.18 -20.92
C ARG A 11 -4.51 14.16 -19.83
N ARG A 12 -5.43 14.58 -18.97
CA ARG A 12 -5.14 15.53 -17.88
C ARG A 12 -4.42 14.88 -16.71
N TYR A 13 -4.55 13.57 -16.53
CA TYR A 13 -3.97 12.82 -15.43
C TYR A 13 -3.57 11.40 -15.87
N ASP A 14 -2.55 10.86 -15.22
CA ASP A 14 -2.22 9.44 -15.28
C ASP A 14 -3.04 8.69 -14.22
N TYR A 15 -3.77 7.65 -14.65
CA TYR A 15 -4.67 6.90 -13.78
C TYR A 15 -4.04 5.57 -13.38
N ILE A 16 -3.98 5.29 -12.08
CA ILE A 16 -3.55 4.01 -11.52
C ILE A 16 -4.79 3.31 -10.96
N GLU A 17 -5.17 2.18 -11.54
CA GLU A 17 -6.26 1.35 -11.03
C GLU A 17 -5.72 0.27 -10.10
N THR A 18 -6.26 0.20 -8.88
CA THR A 18 -6.03 -0.90 -7.94
C THR A 18 -7.33 -1.70 -7.82
N GLY A 19 -7.40 -2.86 -8.45
CA GLY A 19 -8.59 -3.73 -8.42
C GLY A 19 -8.24 -5.17 -8.08
N SER A 20 -9.18 -5.90 -7.46
CA SER A 20 -9.04 -7.35 -7.27
C SER A 20 -9.09 -8.06 -8.62
N LEU A 21 -8.05 -8.85 -8.92
CA LEU A 21 -7.96 -9.68 -10.13
C LEU A 21 -9.17 -10.61 -10.30
N VAL A 22 -9.85 -10.98 -9.21
CA VAL A 22 -11.03 -11.87 -9.23
C VAL A 22 -12.26 -11.18 -9.86
N SER A 23 -12.47 -9.90 -9.56
CA SER A 23 -13.59 -9.13 -10.13
C SER A 23 -13.35 -8.82 -11.62
N ILE A 24 -12.09 -8.60 -12.00
CA ILE A 24 -11.67 -8.38 -13.38
C ILE A 24 -11.88 -9.67 -14.21
N LYS A 25 -11.47 -10.84 -13.68
CA LYS A 25 -11.63 -12.14 -14.37
C LYS A 25 -13.07 -12.53 -14.67
N LYS A 26 -14.03 -12.15 -13.80
CA LYS A 26 -15.45 -12.45 -13.98
C LYS A 26 -16.08 -11.65 -15.14
N ASN A 27 -15.47 -10.54 -15.53
CA ASN A 27 -15.97 -9.64 -16.58
C ASN A 27 -15.05 -9.55 -17.81
N THR A 28 -14.01 -10.39 -17.91
CA THR A 28 -13.02 -10.36 -19.02
C THR A 28 -13.41 -11.17 -20.26
N GLN A 29 -14.65 -11.66 -20.40
CA GLN A 29 -15.08 -12.21 -21.69
C GLN A 29 -15.17 -11.08 -22.73
N GLY A 30 -14.05 -10.79 -23.39
CA GLY A 30 -13.96 -9.83 -24.50
C GLY A 30 -13.27 -8.50 -24.17
N ILE A 31 -12.69 -8.32 -22.97
CA ILE A 31 -11.92 -7.10 -22.68
C ILE A 31 -10.50 -7.28 -23.18
N VAL A 32 -10.24 -6.76 -24.39
CA VAL A 32 -8.88 -6.49 -24.85
C VAL A 32 -8.33 -5.38 -23.95
N LEU A 33 -7.32 -5.70 -23.13
CA LEU A 33 -6.54 -4.69 -22.42
C LEU A 33 -6.02 -3.71 -23.48
N PRO A 34 -6.44 -2.43 -23.45
CA PRO A 34 -5.98 -1.47 -24.44
C PRO A 34 -4.46 -1.35 -24.36
N SER A 35 -3.78 -1.22 -25.49
CA SER A 35 -2.32 -1.08 -25.61
C SER A 35 -1.71 0.10 -24.83
N GLU A 36 -2.56 0.95 -24.25
CA GLU A 36 -2.19 2.08 -23.40
C GLU A 36 -2.03 1.71 -21.92
N GLU A 37 -2.50 0.52 -21.51
CA GLU A 37 -2.48 0.08 -20.11
C GLU A 37 -1.21 -0.75 -19.82
N ARG A 38 -0.45 -0.34 -18.79
CA ARG A 38 0.75 -1.05 -18.34
C ARG A 38 0.47 -1.76 -17.03
N SER A 39 0.68 -3.08 -17.00
CA SER A 39 0.61 -3.84 -15.76
C SER A 39 1.90 -3.65 -14.95
N ILE A 40 1.76 -3.31 -13.67
CA ILE A 40 2.85 -3.24 -12.72
C ILE A 40 2.52 -4.20 -11.58
N GLN A 41 3.46 -5.10 -11.26
CA GLN A 41 3.34 -5.97 -10.11
C GLN A 41 3.78 -5.19 -8.87
N MET A 42 2.87 -5.03 -7.90
CA MET A 42 3.16 -4.40 -6.61
C MET A 42 3.27 -5.46 -5.51
N TYR A 43 4.19 -5.25 -4.58
CA TYR A 43 4.33 -6.07 -3.39
C TYR A 43 3.63 -5.40 -2.20
N PRO A 44 3.25 -6.17 -1.16
CA PRO A 44 2.72 -5.58 0.06
C PRO A 44 3.73 -4.63 0.67
N MET A 45 3.23 -3.45 1.06
CA MET A 45 4.01 -2.43 1.76
C MET A 45 4.58 -2.98 3.06
N ASP A 46 5.86 -2.75 3.33
CA ASP A 46 6.48 -3.14 4.58
C ASP A 46 6.22 -2.11 5.71
N PHE A 47 6.66 -2.41 6.93
CA PHE A 47 6.40 -1.52 8.07
C PHE A 47 7.19 -0.20 7.99
N GLU A 48 8.38 -0.21 7.38
CA GLU A 48 9.21 0.99 7.21
C GLU A 48 8.58 1.93 6.17
N GLU A 49 8.15 1.39 5.03
CA GLU A 49 7.40 2.12 4.00
C GLU A 49 6.07 2.68 4.53
N PHE A 50 5.39 1.94 5.39
CA PHE A 50 4.18 2.41 6.06
C PHE A 50 4.47 3.63 6.97
N LEU A 51 5.56 3.59 7.73
CA LEU A 51 5.97 4.72 8.56
C LEU A 51 6.30 5.95 7.70
N TRP A 52 6.98 5.77 6.58
CA TRP A 52 7.25 6.87 5.64
C TRP A 52 5.97 7.49 5.08
N THR A 53 5.03 6.65 4.65
CA THR A 53 3.76 7.11 4.09
C THR A 53 2.90 7.86 5.10
N THR A 54 3.04 7.54 6.40
CA THR A 54 2.33 8.22 7.50
C THR A 54 3.09 9.41 8.09
N GLY A 55 4.28 9.75 7.57
CA GLY A 55 5.11 10.85 8.03
C GLY A 55 5.85 10.57 9.35
N ASN A 56 6.02 9.30 9.72
CA ASN A 56 6.71 8.85 10.95
C ASN A 56 8.15 8.36 10.69
N ASP A 57 8.91 9.08 9.89
CA ASP A 57 10.26 8.69 9.45
C ASP A 57 11.24 8.43 10.60
N MET A 58 11.10 9.22 11.68
CA MET A 58 11.99 9.17 12.85
C MET A 58 11.83 7.88 13.69
N LEU A 59 10.66 7.23 13.62
CA LEU A 59 10.36 6.08 14.48
C LEU A 59 11.21 4.87 14.08
N MET A 60 11.42 4.68 12.78
CA MET A 60 12.21 3.55 12.29
C MET A 60 13.69 3.67 12.69
N ASP A 61 14.25 4.87 12.61
CA ASP A 61 15.62 5.14 13.06
C ASP A 61 15.79 4.94 14.57
N LEU A 62 14.78 5.33 15.35
CA LEU A 62 14.77 5.07 16.79
C LEU A 62 14.72 3.57 17.09
N ILE A 63 13.86 2.81 16.41
CA ILE A 63 13.79 1.34 16.55
C ILE A 63 15.15 0.71 16.21
N ARG A 64 15.75 1.11 15.09
CA ARG A 64 17.06 0.63 14.62
C ARG A 64 18.15 0.89 15.65
N LYS A 65 18.21 2.11 16.20
CA LYS A 65 19.17 2.48 17.25
C LYS A 65 19.00 1.67 18.53
N MET A 66 17.77 1.57 19.04
CA MET A 66 17.51 0.84 20.28
C MET A 66 17.77 -0.66 20.14
N TYR A 67 17.48 -1.22 18.96
CA TYR A 67 17.82 -2.61 18.63
C TYR A 67 19.33 -2.84 18.61
N ALA A 68 20.10 -1.94 17.97
CA ALA A 68 21.56 -2.03 17.93
C ALA A 68 22.19 -1.92 19.33
N GLU A 69 21.67 -1.01 20.17
CA GLU A 69 22.12 -0.84 21.56
C GLU A 69 21.58 -1.91 22.52
N ARG A 70 20.66 -2.78 22.06
CA ARG A 70 19.92 -3.77 22.87
C ARG A 70 19.27 -3.17 24.13
N LYS A 71 18.77 -1.95 24.01
CA LYS A 71 18.09 -1.24 25.10
C LYS A 71 16.59 -1.22 24.88
N PRO A 72 15.78 -1.31 25.96
CA PRO A 72 14.35 -1.12 25.83
C PRO A 72 14.06 0.31 25.38
N MET A 73 13.10 0.43 24.47
CA MET A 73 12.59 1.73 24.06
C MET A 73 11.82 2.39 25.21
N GLY A 74 11.89 3.72 25.32
CA GLY A 74 11.08 4.45 26.31
C GLY A 74 9.59 4.20 26.12
N GLN A 75 8.84 4.14 27.22
CA GLN A 75 7.43 3.71 27.23
C GLN A 75 6.54 4.43 26.21
N VAL A 76 6.76 5.73 26.01
CA VAL A 76 6.00 6.57 25.05
C VAL A 76 6.24 6.10 23.61
N PHE A 77 7.50 6.01 23.19
CA PHE A 77 7.87 5.58 21.85
C PHE A 77 7.53 4.10 21.60
N HIS A 78 7.64 3.27 22.64
CA HIS A 78 7.21 1.87 22.54
C HIS A 78 5.72 1.76 22.24
N ARG A 79 4.88 2.53 22.96
CA ARG A 79 3.43 2.55 22.70
C ARG A 79 3.11 3.06 21.30
N GLN A 80 3.76 4.14 20.86
CA GLN A 80 3.61 4.66 19.50
C GLN A 80 3.97 3.61 18.43
N ALA A 81 5.04 2.84 18.63
CA ALA A 81 5.43 1.77 17.70
C ALA A 81 4.39 0.65 17.65
N ILE A 82 3.83 0.23 18.79
CA ILE A 82 2.79 -0.80 18.86
C ILE A 82 1.49 -0.31 18.19
N ASP A 83 1.09 0.94 18.45
CA ASP A 83 -0.10 1.54 17.83
C ASP A 83 0.06 1.63 16.30
N ALA A 84 1.23 2.10 15.83
CA ALA A 84 1.55 2.14 14.40
C ALA A 84 1.55 0.74 13.77
N MET A 85 2.06 -0.28 14.47
CA MET A 85 2.07 -1.66 14.01
C MET A 85 0.67 -2.29 13.95
N ALA A 86 -0.22 -1.92 14.87
CA ALA A 86 -1.61 -2.36 14.84
C ALA A 86 -2.36 -1.75 13.65
N ILE A 87 -2.13 -0.46 13.37
CA ILE A 87 -2.74 0.25 12.24
C ILE A 87 -2.19 -0.30 10.92
N SER A 88 -0.87 -0.51 10.80
CA SER A 88 -0.27 -1.05 9.58
C SER A 88 -0.84 -2.44 9.25
N ARG A 89 -1.04 -3.30 10.26
CA ARG A 89 -1.71 -4.59 10.10
C ARG A 89 -3.15 -4.45 9.65
N GLY A 90 -3.92 -3.52 10.22
CA GLY A 90 -5.30 -3.25 9.79
C GLY A 90 -5.37 -2.74 8.35
N ALA A 91 -4.49 -1.81 7.98
CA ALA A 91 -4.41 -1.26 6.64
C ALA A 91 -3.99 -2.31 5.61
N ILE A 92 -2.96 -3.11 5.93
CA ILE A 92 -2.49 -4.20 5.06
C ILE A 92 -3.60 -5.26 4.92
N LEU A 93 -4.29 -5.66 5.99
CA LEU A 93 -5.39 -6.63 5.92
C LEU A 93 -6.61 -6.12 5.13
N LEU A 94 -6.86 -4.81 5.10
CA LEU A 94 -7.87 -4.22 4.22
C LEU A 94 -7.44 -4.26 2.74
N THR A 95 -6.13 -4.26 2.45
CA THR A 95 -5.60 -4.42 1.09
C THR A 95 -5.35 -5.87 0.67
N SER A 96 -5.17 -6.79 1.63
CA SER A 96 -4.91 -8.22 1.40
C SER A 96 -6.08 -9.14 1.75
N GLY A 97 -7.22 -8.57 2.16
CA GLY A 97 -8.45 -9.29 2.47
C GLY A 97 -9.21 -9.76 1.23
N TRP A 98 -8.89 -10.98 0.78
CA TRP A 98 -9.78 -11.88 0.03
C TRP A 98 -9.63 -13.31 0.61
N PRO A 99 -10.70 -13.98 1.05
CA PRO A 99 -11.10 -15.25 0.45
C PRO A 99 -11.77 -15.01 -0.92
#